data_AF-A0A3B4F601-F1
#
_entry.id   AF-A0A3B4F601-F1
#
_cell.length_a   1.000
_cell.length_b   1.000
_cell.length_c   1.000
_cell.angle_alpha   90.00
_cell.angle_beta   90.00
_cell.angle_gamma   90.00
#
_symmetry.space_group_name_H-M   'P 1'
#
loop_
_entity.id
_entity.type
_entity.pdbx_description
1 polymer ?
#
loop_
_entity_poly.entity_id
_entity_poly.type
_entity_poly.pdbx_seq_one_letter_code
_entity_poly.pdbx_strand_id
1 'polypeptide(L)'
;MDQQVRILRSFLDDLERQEAAAEETPNGIRLKSQSTKYRTDKTYPSKTAEKQENIKKNRYKDILPFDHTRVKLTLVTSKNDTDYINASFLKGVSNSRAYIATQGPLPHTVVDFLRMLWEYKIECWLW
;
A
#
# COMPACT_ATOMS: atom_id res chain seq x y z
N MET A 1 -10.86 -6.08 31.86
CA MET A 1 -9.42 -6.38 31.72
C MET A 1 -9.19 -7.88 31.45
N ASP A 2 -9.75 -8.77 32.27
CA ASP A 2 -9.55 -10.22 32.17
C ASP A 2 -9.97 -10.88 30.85
N GLN A 3 -10.96 -10.33 30.15
CA GLN A 3 -11.39 -10.87 28.85
C GLN A 3 -10.37 -10.56 27.74
N GLN A 4 -9.84 -9.34 27.70
CA GLN A 4 -8.83 -8.94 26.70
C GLN A 4 -7.53 -9.73 26.88
N VAL A 5 -7.11 -9.94 28.13
CA VAL A 5 -5.93 -10.75 28.45
C VAL A 5 -6.11 -12.20 28.01
N ARG A 6 -7.31 -12.77 28.22
CA ARG A 6 -7.62 -14.13 27.74
C ARG A 6 -7.59 -14.23 26.23
N ILE A 7 -8.20 -13.26 25.54
CA ILE A 7 -8.20 -13.20 24.07
C ILE A 7 -6.76 -13.08 23.52
N LEU A 8 -5.94 -12.21 24.12
CA LEU A 8 -4.55 -12.06 23.68
C LEU A 8 -3.76 -13.35 23.88
N ARG A 9 -3.90 -14.01 25.04
CA ARG A 9 -3.22 -15.28 25.33
C ARG A 9 -3.65 -16.38 24.37
N SER A 10 -4.94 -16.50 24.07
CA SER A 10 -5.39 -17.48 23.08
C SER A 10 -4.79 -17.24 21.70
N PHE A 11 -4.66 -15.97 21.27
CA PHE A 11 -3.99 -15.66 20.00
C PHE A 11 -2.50 -16.01 20.00
N LEU A 12 -1.80 -15.81 21.11
CA LEU A 12 -0.38 -16.17 21.22
C LEU A 12 -0.20 -17.70 21.17
N ASP A 13 -1.01 -18.45 21.92
CA ASP A 13 -0.97 -19.91 21.93
C ASP A 13 -1.29 -20.48 20.52
N ASP A 14 -2.24 -19.88 19.80
CA ASP A 14 -2.57 -20.25 18.43
C ASP A 14 -1.43 -19.94 17.45
N LEU A 15 -0.74 -18.80 17.63
CA LEU A 15 0.39 -18.40 16.80
C LEU A 15 1.56 -19.38 16.97
N GLU A 16 1.91 -19.73 18.21
CA GLU A 16 2.97 -20.69 18.51
C GLU A 16 2.67 -22.08 17.91
N ARG A 17 1.41 -22.53 17.97
CA ARG A 17 0.97 -23.77 17.32
C ARG A 17 1.10 -23.70 15.81
N GLN A 18 0.75 -22.57 15.20
CA GLN A 18 0.88 -22.38 13.76
C GLN A 18 2.34 -22.31 13.31
N GLU A 19 3.22 -21.67 14.08
CA GLU A 19 4.66 -21.65 13.80
C GLU A 19 5.29 -23.04 13.94
N ALA A 20 4.89 -23.82 14.94
CA ALA A 20 5.35 -25.20 15.09
C ALA A 20 4.84 -26.16 14.00
N ALA A 21 3.68 -25.87 13.39
CA ALA A 21 3.06 -26.68 12.34
C ALA A 21 3.36 -26.19 10.91
N ALA A 22 3.86 -24.97 10.74
CA ALA A 22 4.23 -24.44 9.44
C ALA A 22 5.52 -25.11 8.96
N GLU A 23 5.45 -25.81 7.82
CA GLU A 23 6.65 -26.15 7.06
C GLU A 23 7.46 -24.88 6.79
N GLU A 24 8.80 -24.98 6.80
CA GLU A 24 9.81 -23.89 6.73
C GLU A 24 9.66 -22.87 5.58
N THR A 25 8.59 -22.88 4.80
CA THR A 25 8.26 -21.79 3.89
C THR A 25 8.05 -20.48 4.67
N PRO A 26 8.99 -19.52 4.60
CA PRO A 26 8.86 -18.26 5.31
C PRO A 26 7.61 -17.54 4.82
N ASN A 27 6.81 -16.97 5.74
CA ASN A 27 5.59 -16.23 5.41
C ASN A 27 5.77 -15.18 4.28
N GLY A 28 6.97 -14.61 4.16
CA GLY A 28 7.33 -13.70 3.06
C GLY A 28 7.28 -14.35 1.67
N ILE A 29 7.61 -15.64 1.54
CA ILE A 29 7.50 -16.39 0.28
C ILE A 29 6.02 -16.57 -0.10
N ARG A 30 5.15 -16.85 0.88
CA ARG A 30 3.71 -16.99 0.66
C ARG A 30 3.08 -15.69 0.18
N LEU A 31 3.38 -14.56 0.82
CA LEU A 31 2.88 -13.24 0.41
C LEU A 31 3.38 -12.83 -0.97
N LYS A 32 4.66 -13.10 -1.29
CA LYS A 32 5.21 -12.88 -2.63
C LYS A 32 4.48 -13.72 -3.67
N SER A 33 4.25 -15.00 -3.40
CA SER A 33 3.50 -15.90 -4.29
C SER A 33 2.07 -15.39 -4.54
N GLN A 34 1.34 -15.01 -3.48
CA GLN A 34 0.01 -14.42 -3.61
C GLN A 34 0.01 -13.12 -4.41
N SER A 35 0.98 -12.23 -4.16
CA SER A 35 1.13 -10.98 -4.91
C SER A 35 1.38 -11.25 -6.40
N THR A 36 2.23 -12.22 -6.74
CA THR A 36 2.48 -12.62 -8.13
C THR A 36 1.21 -13.17 -8.77
N LYS A 37 0.47 -14.03 -8.06
CA LYS A 37 -0.80 -14.58 -8.53
C LYS A 37 -1.82 -13.47 -8.85
N TYR A 38 -2.04 -12.52 -7.94
CA TYR A 38 -2.99 -11.42 -8.17
C TYR A 38 -2.61 -10.53 -9.36
N ARG A 39 -1.30 -10.38 -9.64
CA ARG A 39 -0.83 -9.67 -10.84
C ARG A 39 -1.10 -10.46 -12.11
N THR A 40 -0.75 -11.75 -12.13
CA THR A 40 -0.96 -12.63 -13.30
C THR A 40 -2.44 -12.77 -13.64
N ASP A 41 -3.28 -12.99 -12.64
CA ASP A 41 -4.72 -13.18 -12.79
C ASP A 41 -5.45 -11.86 -13.07
N LYS A 42 -4.74 -10.72 -13.04
CA LYS A 42 -5.28 -9.35 -13.18
C LYS A 42 -6.51 -9.09 -12.29
N THR A 43 -6.56 -9.74 -11.13
CA THR A 43 -7.67 -9.60 -10.17
C THR A 43 -7.85 -8.14 -9.76
N TYR A 44 -6.73 -7.43 -9.61
CA TYR A 44 -6.70 -6.00 -9.31
C TYR A 44 -5.82 -5.27 -10.34
N PRO A 45 -6.41 -4.49 -11.25
CA PRO A 45 -5.65 -3.83 -12.30
C PRO A 45 -4.84 -2.63 -11.75
N SER A 46 -3.72 -2.34 -12.42
CA SER A 46 -2.84 -1.18 -12.16
C SER A 46 -2.63 -0.35 -13.43
N LYS A 47 -3.65 -0.24 -14.28
CA LYS A 47 -3.55 0.34 -15.63
C LYS A 47 -3.06 1.78 -15.61
N THR A 48 -3.44 2.57 -14.60
CA THR A 48 -3.00 3.97 -14.48
C THR A 48 -1.48 4.04 -14.25
N ALA A 49 -0.96 3.15 -13.42
CA ALA A 49 0.46 3.09 -13.07
C ALA A 49 1.34 2.61 -14.24
N GLU A 50 0.76 1.80 -15.13
CA GLU A 50 1.41 1.24 -16.33
C GLU A 50 1.42 2.19 -17.53
N LYS A 51 0.72 3.32 -17.48
CA LYS A 51 0.76 4.33 -18.55
C LYS A 51 2.18 4.85 -18.76
N GLN A 52 2.57 5.07 -20.02
CA GLN A 52 3.92 5.53 -20.40
C GLN A 52 4.37 6.79 -19.66
N GLU A 53 3.46 7.74 -19.44
CA GLU A 53 3.68 8.97 -18.68
C GLU A 53 3.99 8.74 -17.19
N ASN A 54 3.50 7.64 -16.61
CA ASN A 54 3.57 7.32 -15.19
C ASN A 54 4.65 6.28 -14.85
N ILE A 55 5.15 5.52 -15.83
CA ILE A 55 6.21 4.51 -15.61
C ILE A 55 7.41 5.11 -14.88
N LYS A 56 7.82 6.33 -15.27
CA LYS A 56 8.96 7.04 -14.66
C LYS A 56 8.68 7.47 -13.21
N LYS A 57 7.42 7.57 -12.79
CA LYS A 57 7.02 7.96 -11.43
C LYS A 57 7.08 6.79 -10.43
N ASN A 58 7.30 5.56 -10.92
CA ASN A 58 7.41 4.35 -10.09
C ASN A 58 8.87 4.04 -9.76
N ARG A 59 9.19 3.84 -8.48
CA ARG A 59 10.54 3.45 -8.04
C ARG A 59 10.90 2.04 -8.51
N TYR A 60 9.93 1.13 -8.48
CA TYR A 60 10.08 -0.26 -8.91
C TYR A 60 9.02 -0.62 -9.94
N LYS A 61 9.40 -1.34 -11.00
CA LYS A 61 8.49 -1.71 -12.09
C LYS A 61 7.39 -2.68 -11.66
N ASP A 62 7.71 -3.51 -10.67
CA ASP A 62 6.84 -4.54 -10.15
C ASP A 62 6.01 -4.07 -8.96
N ILE A 63 6.25 -2.89 -8.38
CA ILE A 63 5.48 -2.36 -7.23
C ILE A 63 4.60 -1.19 -7.69
N LEU A 64 3.37 -1.51 -8.05
CA LEU A 64 2.39 -0.56 -8.59
C LEU A 64 1.13 -0.52 -7.71
N PRO A 65 0.52 0.67 -7.51
CA PRO A 65 -0.74 0.78 -6.79
C PRO A 65 -1.89 0.21 -7.64
N PHE A 66 -2.87 -0.41 -6.99
CA PHE A 66 -4.07 -0.86 -7.69
C PHE A 66 -4.99 0.31 -8.00
N ASP A 67 -5.64 0.28 -9.17
CA ASP A 67 -6.49 1.38 -9.66
C ASP A 67 -7.67 1.70 -8.71
N HIS A 68 -8.16 0.70 -7.96
CA HIS A 68 -9.31 0.84 -7.07
C HIS A 68 -8.96 1.42 -5.68
N THR A 69 -7.70 1.33 -5.26
CA THR A 69 -7.21 1.90 -3.98
C THR A 69 -6.24 3.05 -4.15
N ARG A 70 -5.77 3.35 -5.37
CA ARG A 70 -4.77 4.38 -5.58
C ARG A 70 -5.23 5.74 -5.06
N VAL A 71 -4.26 6.52 -4.60
CA VAL A 71 -4.47 7.94 -4.32
C VAL A 71 -4.58 8.70 -5.66
N LYS A 72 -5.53 9.62 -5.73
CA LYS A 72 -5.75 10.49 -6.90
C LYS A 72 -5.44 11.91 -6.50
N LEU A 73 -4.55 12.58 -7.25
CA LEU A 73 -4.25 13.99 -7.01
C LEU A 73 -5.18 14.86 -7.85
N THR A 74 -5.94 15.73 -7.21
CA THR A 74 -6.82 16.70 -7.87
C THR A 74 -6.28 18.12 -7.80
N LEU A 75 -5.40 18.40 -6.83
CA LEU A 75 -4.72 19.68 -6.70
C LEU A 75 -3.77 19.89 -7.87
N VAL A 76 -4.00 20.91 -8.70
CA VAL A 76 -3.14 21.28 -9.83
C VAL A 76 -2.33 22.53 -9.48
N THR A 77 -1.02 22.44 -9.60
CA THR A 77 -0.01 23.49 -9.36
C THR A 77 0.71 23.91 -10.64
N SER A 78 0.76 23.03 -11.65
CA SER A 78 1.37 23.30 -12.96
C SER A 78 0.60 22.62 -14.09
N LYS A 79 0.85 23.04 -15.34
CA LYS A 79 0.22 22.43 -16.54
C LYS A 79 0.61 20.96 -16.76
N ASN A 80 1.73 20.52 -16.20
CA ASN A 80 2.25 19.16 -16.37
C ASN A 80 1.83 18.23 -15.22
N ASP A 81 1.04 18.73 -14.28
CA ASP A 81 0.58 17.93 -13.15
C ASP A 81 -0.35 16.84 -13.62
N THR A 82 -0.10 15.62 -13.17
CA THR A 82 -0.98 14.47 -13.39
C THR A 82 -1.73 14.13 -12.11
N ASP A 83 -2.75 13.28 -12.23
CA ASP A 83 -3.51 12.74 -11.11
C ASP A 83 -2.81 11.56 -10.40
N TYR A 84 -1.60 11.21 -10.85
CA TYR A 84 -0.92 9.99 -10.49
C TYR A 84 0.21 10.20 -9.49
N ILE A 85 0.15 9.42 -8.42
CA ILE A 85 1.24 9.15 -7.49
C ILE A 85 1.21 7.65 -7.15
N ASN A 86 2.39 7.04 -6.95
CA ASN A 86 2.48 5.64 -6.50
C ASN A 86 2.17 5.54 -5.00
N ALA A 87 0.88 5.57 -4.69
CA ALA A 87 0.34 5.47 -3.35
C ALA A 87 -1.04 4.80 -3.35
N SER A 88 -1.41 4.14 -2.25
CA SER A 88 -2.70 3.47 -2.06
C SER A 88 -3.30 3.79 -0.69
N PHE A 89 -4.62 3.93 -0.65
CA PHE A 89 -5.38 3.99 0.60
C PHE A 89 -5.48 2.60 1.23
N LEU A 90 -5.22 2.54 2.53
CA LEU A 90 -5.49 1.37 3.36
C LEU A 90 -6.64 1.68 4.32
N LYS A 91 -7.47 0.65 4.53
CA LYS A 91 -8.60 0.74 5.47
C LYS A 91 -8.09 0.57 6.90
N GLY A 92 -8.53 1.44 7.79
CA GLY A 92 -8.37 1.24 9.23
C GLY A 92 -9.43 0.29 9.79
N VAL A 93 -9.39 0.08 11.11
CA VAL A 93 -10.34 -0.78 11.84
C VAL A 93 -11.80 -0.34 11.64
N SER A 94 -12.03 0.97 11.50
CA SER A 94 -13.35 1.56 11.23
C SER A 94 -13.75 1.56 9.75
N ASN A 95 -13.06 0.84 8.88
CA ASN A 95 -13.24 0.85 7.41
C ASN A 95 -13.08 2.23 6.73
N SER A 96 -12.64 3.27 7.46
CA SER A 96 -12.27 4.55 6.88
C SER A 96 -10.89 4.44 6.21
N ARG A 97 -10.64 5.30 5.20
CA ARG A 97 -9.32 5.49 4.60
C ARG A 97 -8.36 6.10 5.63
N ALA A 98 -7.83 5.25 6.50
CA ALA A 98 -7.07 5.68 7.67
C ALA A 98 -5.60 5.93 7.35
N TYR A 99 -5.06 5.22 6.34
CA TYR A 99 -3.65 5.30 6.01
C TYR A 99 -3.44 5.45 4.50
N ILE A 100 -2.32 6.07 4.15
CA ILE A 100 -1.78 6.08 2.80
C ILE A 100 -0.43 5.36 2.83
N ALA A 101 -0.34 4.24 2.11
CA ALA A 101 0.94 3.59 1.85
C ALA A 101 1.49 4.12 0.53
N THR A 102 2.72 4.62 0.54
CA THR A 102 3.38 5.21 -0.65
C THR A 102 4.83 4.76 -0.73
N GLN A 103 5.39 4.76 -1.94
CA GLN A 103 6.84 4.63 -2.11
C GLN A 103 7.58 5.84 -1.52
N GLY A 104 8.86 5.67 -1.18
CA GLY A 104 9.75 6.80 -0.93
C GLY A 104 9.84 7.70 -2.18
N PRO A 105 9.60 9.01 -2.08
CA PRO A 105 9.52 9.91 -3.23
C PRO A 105 10.81 9.89 -4.05
N LEU A 106 10.67 9.96 -5.37
CA LEU A 106 11.79 10.14 -6.31
C LEU A 106 12.06 11.65 -6.46
N PRO A 107 13.26 12.06 -6.91
CA PRO A 107 13.58 13.48 -7.11
C PRO A 107 12.50 14.25 -7.91
N HIS A 108 11.96 13.63 -8.96
CA HIS A 108 10.92 14.21 -9.82
C HIS A 108 9.47 13.93 -9.38
N THR A 109 9.25 13.26 -8.24
CA THR A 109 7.91 13.05 -7.66
C THR A 109 7.75 13.69 -6.29
N VAL A 110 8.72 14.49 -5.83
CA VAL A 110 8.62 15.22 -4.55
C VAL A 110 7.42 16.16 -4.57
N VAL A 111 7.17 16.86 -5.68
CA VAL A 111 6.01 17.76 -5.81
C VAL A 111 4.70 16.99 -5.73
N ASP A 112 4.59 15.85 -6.41
CA ASP A 112 3.41 14.98 -6.32
C ASP A 112 3.18 14.50 -4.88
N PHE A 113 4.24 14.17 -4.15
CA PHE A 113 4.18 13.78 -2.75
C PHE A 113 3.68 14.92 -1.85
N LEU A 114 4.21 16.14 -2.02
CA LEU A 114 3.76 17.31 -1.26
C LEU A 114 2.30 17.68 -1.58
N ARG A 115 1.90 17.59 -2.86
CA ARG A 115 0.50 17.75 -3.30
C ARG A 115 -0.41 16.76 -2.57
N MET A 116 0.01 15.50 -2.46
CA MET A 116 -0.72 14.47 -1.71
C MET A 116 -0.88 14.84 -0.23
N LEU A 117 0.21 15.23 0.45
CA LEU A 117 0.16 15.57 1.87
C LEU A 117 -0.80 16.74 2.12
N TRP A 118 -0.72 17.76 1.26
CA TRP A 118 -1.57 18.95 1.35
C TRP A 118 -3.05 18.64 1.08
N GLU A 119 -3.33 17.98 -0.04
CA GLU A 119 -4.71 17.67 -0.47
C GLU A 119 -5.45 16.79 0.54
N TYR A 120 -4.75 15.81 1.12
CA TYR A 120 -5.33 14.87 2.08
C TYR A 120 -5.13 15.26 3.55
N LYS A 121 -4.63 16.48 3.81
CA LYS A 121 -4.43 17.03 5.18
C LYS A 121 -3.67 16.07 6.09
N ILE A 122 -2.55 15.56 5.59
CA ILE A 122 -1.72 14.62 6.33
C ILE A 122 -0.89 15.38 7.37
N GLU A 123 -1.10 15.07 8.64
CA GLU A 123 -0.41 15.72 9.77
C GLU A 123 0.79 14.90 10.28
N CYS A 124 0.81 13.60 9.99
CA CYS A 124 1.85 12.68 10.43
C CYS A 124 2.23 11.75 9.28
N TRP A 125 3.53 11.61 9.03
CA TRP A 125 4.09 10.60 8.14
C TRP A 125 5.22 9.86 8.85
N LEU A 126 5.39 8.60 8.48
CA LEU A 126 6.46 7.74 8.99
C LEU A 126 7.43 7.46 7.85
N TRP A 127 8.72 7.51 8.14
CA TRP A 127 9.81 7.17 7.24
C TRP A 127 10.57 5.96 7.77
#